data_AF-A0A2N0RQG4-F1
#
_entry.id   AF-A0A2N0RQG4-F1
#
_cell.length_a   1.000
_cell.length_b   1.000
_cell.length_c   1.000
_cell.angle_alpha   90.00
_cell.angle_beta   90.00
_cell.angle_gamma   90.00
#
_symmetry.space_group_name_H-M   'P 1'
#
loop_
_entity.id
_entity.type
_entity.pdbx_description
1 polymer ?
#
loop_
_entity_poly.entity_id
_entity_poly.type
_entity_poly.pdbx_seq_one_letter_code
_entity_poly.pdbx_strand_id
1 'polypeptide(L)' 'MTFCGTPDYLAPEMIKDTGYDQKIDSWTLGVLCYEFLVGEPPSMVEDLCETYKKIAMVDYKIPNIMKFLKKKI' A
#
# COMPACT_ATOMS: atom_id res chain seq x y z
N MET A 1 -9.61 -18.46 -0.21
CA MET A 1 -8.32 -17.75 -0.26
C MET A 1 -7.74 -17.82 1.15
N THR A 2 -6.58 -18.45 1.35
CA THR A 2 -5.92 -18.43 2.65
C THR A 2 -5.26 -17.06 2.80
N PHE A 3 -5.75 -16.23 3.72
CA PHE A 3 -5.21 -14.90 4.00
C PHE A 3 -3.92 -15.09 4.81
N CYS A 4 -2.79 -15.22 4.13
CA CYS A 4 -1.47 -15.26 4.75
C CYS A 4 -0.68 -14.04 4.27
N GLY A 5 -0.38 -13.12 5.18
CA GLY A 5 0.35 -11.88 4.92
C GLY A 5 0.04 -10.80 5.96
N THR A 6 0.81 -9.71 5.95
CA THR A 6 0.46 -8.48 6.67
C THR A 6 -0.51 -7.68 5.78
N PRO A 7 -1.72 -7.34 6.24
CA PRO A 7 -2.77 -6.72 5.42
C PRO A 7 -2.36 -5.43 4.70
N ASP A 8 -1.42 -4.69 5.27
CA ASP A 8 -0.97 -3.37 4.81
C ASP A 8 -0.28 -3.38 3.43
N TYR A 9 0.13 -4.55 2.93
CA TYR A 9 0.83 -4.69 1.64
C TYR A 9 -0.08 -5.12 0.49
N LEU A 10 -1.35 -5.39 0.76
CA LEU A 10 -2.27 -5.87 -0.26
C LEU A 10 -2.56 -4.81 -1.31
N ALA A 11 -2.66 -5.24 -2.56
CA ALA A 11 -3.10 -4.40 -3.65
C ALA A 11 -4.64 -4.20 -3.61
N PRO A 12 -5.17 -3.05 -4.04
CA PRO A 12 -6.60 -2.75 -4.01
C PRO A 12 -7.45 -3.78 -4.78
N GLU A 13 -6.93 -4.34 -5.87
CA GLU A 13 -7.58 -5.40 -6.66
C GLU A 13 -7.72 -6.73 -5.90
N MET A 14 -6.81 -7.01 -4.95
CA MET A 14 -6.89 -8.20 -4.09
C MET A 14 -8.01 -8.06 -3.06
N ILE A 15 -8.30 -6.84 -2.60
CA ILE A 15 -9.39 -6.55 -1.66
C ILE A 15 -10.74 -6.54 -2.37
N LYS A 16 -10.78 -6.01 -3.61
CA LYS A 16 -12.01 -5.91 -4.40
C LYS A 16 -12.41 -7.21 -5.10
N ASP A 17 -11.57 -8.25 -5.01
CA ASP A 17 -11.76 -9.54 -5.68
C ASP A 17 -12.02 -9.39 -7.20
N THR A 18 -11.35 -8.43 -7.84
CA THR A 18 -11.53 -8.11 -9.27
C THR A 18 -10.64 -8.96 -10.18
N GLY A 19 -10.00 -10.00 -9.62
CA GLY A 19 -8.86 -10.68 -10.24
C GLY A 19 -7.57 -9.87 -10.11
N TYR A 20 -6.45 -10.57 -9.96
CA TYR A 20 -5.12 -9.99 -9.84
C TYR A 20 -4.14 -10.69 -10.78
N ASP A 21 -3.11 -9.95 -11.20
CA ASP A 21 -2.01 -10.45 -12.04
C ASP A 21 -0.67 -10.16 -11.35
N GLN A 22 0.44 -10.32 -12.08
CA GLN A 22 1.80 -10.12 -11.57
C GLN A 22 2.08 -8.67 -11.14
N LYS A 23 1.19 -7.71 -11.43
CA LYS A 23 1.35 -6.30 -11.04
C LYS A 23 1.19 -6.08 -9.53
N ILE A 24 0.57 -7.01 -8.79
CA ILE A 24 0.47 -6.90 -7.33
C ILE A 24 1.83 -6.82 -6.64
N ASP A 25 2.87 -7.41 -7.25
CA ASP A 25 4.24 -7.35 -6.74
C ASP A 25 4.82 -5.94 -6.90
N SER A 26 4.46 -5.22 -7.97
CA SER A 26 4.86 -3.83 -8.18
C SER A 26 4.19 -2.90 -7.16
N TRP A 27 2.91 -3.16 -6.84
CA TRP A 27 2.22 -2.47 -5.76
C TRP A 27 2.92 -2.70 -4.41
N THR A 28 3.17 -3.97 -4.08
CA THR A 28 3.84 -4.38 -2.83
C THR A 28 5.22 -3.74 -2.70
N LEU A 29 6.00 -3.71 -3.78
CA LEU A 29 7.29 -3.01 -3.82
C LEU A 29 7.15 -1.52 -3.52
N GLY A 30 6.12 -0.85 -4.06
CA GLY A 30 5.83 0.55 -3.76
C GLY A 30 5.51 0.80 -2.29
N VAL A 31 4.72 -0.07 -1.67
CA VAL A 31 4.41 -0.03 -0.23
C VAL A 31 5.68 -0.21 0.61
N LEU A 32 6.54 -1.18 0.26
CA LEU A 32 7.82 -1.41 0.95
C LEU A 32 8.77 -0.23 0.81
N CYS A 33 8.89 0.36 -0.38
CA CYS A 33 9.69 1.56 -0.58
C CYS A 33 9.16 2.74 0.24
N TYR A 34 7.84 2.87 0.38
CA TYR A 34 7.24 3.87 1.26
C TYR A 34 7.67 3.63 2.71
N GLU A 35 7.50 2.40 3.20
CA GLU A 35 7.82 2.01 4.57
C GLU A 35 9.30 2.22 4.89
N PHE A 36 10.23 1.90 3.99
CA PHE A 36 11.66 2.16 4.22
C PHE A 36 12.00 3.65 4.38
N LEU A 37 11.22 4.54 3.78
CA LEU A 37 11.45 5.98 3.85
C LEU A 37 10.74 6.65 5.03
N VAL A 38 9.68 6.04 5.55
CA VAL A 38 8.77 6.65 6.54
C VAL A 38 8.81 5.93 7.89
N GLY A 39 9.15 4.64 7.89
CA GLY A 39 9.15 3.75 9.05
C GLY A 39 7.85 2.97 9.27
N GLU A 40 6.80 3.27 8.50
CA GLU A 40 5.49 2.61 8.59
C GLU A 40 4.81 2.50 7.21
N PRO A 41 3.91 1.52 7.00
CA PRO A 41 3.14 1.41 5.76
C PRO A 41 2.19 2.60 5.54
N PRO A 42 1.85 2.92 4.27
CA PRO A 42 1.11 4.14 3.91
C PRO A 42 -0.36 4.18 4.36
N SER A 43 -0.99 3.02 4.52
CA SER A 43 -2.41 2.90 4.90
C SER A 43 -2.63 2.24 6.26
N MET A 44 -1.57 2.08 7.06
CA MET A 44 -1.64 1.42 8.36
C MET A 44 -2.48 2.23 9.36
N VAL A 45 -3.46 1.57 9.98
CA VAL A 45 -4.24 2.08 11.11
C VAL A 45 -4.56 0.94 12.08
N GLU A 46 -5.02 1.29 13.29
CA GLU A 46 -5.34 0.31 14.34
C GLU A 46 -6.50 -0.63 13.94
N ASP A 47 -7.51 -0.11 13.24
CA ASP A 47 -8.64 -0.92 12.78
C ASP A 47 -8.39 -1.54 11.41
N LEU A 48 -8.38 -2.87 11.38
CA LEU A 48 -8.13 -3.64 10.16
C LEU A 48 -9.18 -3.39 9.06
N CYS A 49 -10.44 -3.18 9.44
CA CYS A 49 -11.49 -2.85 8.48
C CYS A 49 -11.24 -1.48 7.83
N GLU A 50 -10.77 -0.50 8.59
CA GLU A 50 -10.37 0.81 8.08
C GLU A 50 -9.12 0.72 7.19
N THR A 51 -8.12 -0.09 7.54
CA THR A 51 -6.96 -0.36 6.67
C THR A 51 -7.41 -0.89 5.31
N TYR A 52 -8.29 -1.90 5.27
CA TYR A 52 -8.81 -2.42 4.00
C TYR A 52 -9.58 -1.38 3.20
N LYS A 53 -10.38 -0.53 3.86
CA LYS A 53 -11.10 0.57 3.18
C LYS A 53 -10.12 1.56 2.55
N LYS A 54 -9.06 1.96 3.27
CA LYS A 54 -8.04 2.88 2.77
C LYS A 54 -7.28 2.29 1.58
N ILE A 55 -6.86 1.03 1.68
CA ILE A 55 -6.19 0.35 0.56
C ILE A 55 -7.13 0.27 -0.64
N ALA A 56 -8.38 -0.16 -0.47
CA ALA A 56 -9.37 -0.25 -1.55
C ALA A 56 -9.65 1.11 -2.22
N MET A 57 -9.59 2.21 -1.46
CA MET A 57 -9.77 3.58 -1.96
C MET A 57 -8.47 4.21 -2.48
N VAL A 58 -7.32 3.56 -2.33
CA VAL A 58 -6.00 4.13 -2.64
C VAL A 58 -5.78 5.42 -1.83
N ASP A 59 -6.24 5.42 -0.58
CA ASP A 59 -6.14 6.56 0.33
C ASP A 59 -4.88 6.44 1.19
N TYR A 60 -3.85 7.18 0.79
CA TYR A 60 -2.61 7.35 1.53
C TYR A 60 -2.01 8.73 1.29
N LYS A 61 -1.19 9.19 2.25
CA LYS A 61 -0.52 10.49 2.17
C LYS A 61 0.91 10.32 1.70
N ILE A 62 1.33 11.09 0.71
CA ILE A 62 2.73 11.13 0.29
C ILE A 62 3.48 12.12 1.20
N PRO A 63 4.44 11.66 2.03
CA PRO A 63 5.21 12.52 2.91
C PRO A 63 6.12 13.46 2.14
N ASN A 64 6.45 14.59 2.76
CA ASN A 64 7.22 15.64 2.10
C ASN A 64 8.62 15.19 1.65
N ILE A 65 9.23 14.22 2.33
CA ILE A 65 10.53 13.65 1.93
C ILE A 65 10.48 13.00 0.54
N MET A 66 9.36 12.39 0.16
CA MET A 66 9.17 11.80 -1.17
C MET A 66 8.89 12.84 -2.25
N LYS A 67 8.38 14.03 -1.89
CA LYS A 67 8.18 15.14 -2.86
C LYS A 67 9.51 15.67 -3.39
N PHE A 68 10.59 15.55 -2.63
CA PHE A 68 11.94 15.89 -3.09
C PHE A 68 12.43 14.96 -4.20
N LEU A 69 12.07 13.66 -4.15
CA LEU A 69 12.44 12.68 -5.17
C LEU A 69 11.78 12.98 -6.53
N LYS A 70 10.53 13.47 -6.54
CA LYS A 70 9.84 13.90 -7.77
C LYS A 70 10.49 15.07 -8.50
N LYS A 71 11.36 15.84 -7.82
CA LYS A 71 11.97 17.06 -8.38
C LYS A 71 13.32 16.80 -9.06
N LYS A 72 13.80 15.56 -9.03
CA LYS A 72 15.16 15.18 -9.48
C LYS A 72 15.19 14.14 -10.60
N ILE A 73 14.02 13.73 -11.12
CA ILE A 73 13.84 12.86 -12.29
C ILE A 73 13.22 13.69 -13.42
#